data_AF-A0A918ZDD6-F1
#
_entry.id   AF-A0A918ZDD6-F1
#
_cell.length_a   1.000
_cell.length_b   1.000
_cell.length_c   1.000
_cell.angle_alpha   90.00
_cell.angle_beta   90.00
_cell.angle_gamma   90.00
#
_symmetry.space_group_name_H-M   'P 1'
#
loop_
_entity.id
_entity.type
_entity.pdbx_description
1 polymer ?
#
loop_
_entity_poly.entity_id
_entity_poly.type
_entity_poly.pdbx_seq_one_letter_code
_entity_poly.pdbx_strand_id
1 'polypeptide(L)'
;MAEKVKFSVSLDAELGKALRQYAEAQGEQISAVVSQALEKYLDDRRVIREGLRAMEEYFDEHGWPTPDEQAEAQAWVDDLFSEERQERRSA
;
A
#
# COMPACT_ATOMS: atom_id res chain seq x y z
N MET A 1 8.47 -26.77 10.15
CA MET A 1 9.50 -25.97 9.45
C MET A 1 8.97 -25.71 8.06
N ALA A 2 8.64 -24.47 7.70
CA ALA A 2 8.16 -24.16 6.35
C ALA A 2 9.28 -24.40 5.33
N GLU A 3 8.92 -24.91 4.16
CA GLU A 3 9.87 -25.14 3.06
C GLU A 3 10.43 -23.79 2.58
N LYS A 4 11.77 -23.66 2.54
CA LYS A 4 12.43 -22.45 2.08
C LYS A 4 12.69 -22.54 0.58
N VAL A 5 12.04 -21.68 -0.19
CA VAL A 5 12.27 -21.52 -1.63
C VAL A 5 13.34 -20.45 -1.87
N LYS A 6 14.33 -20.75 -2.73
CA LYS A 6 15.33 -19.77 -3.15
C LYS A 6 14.86 -19.10 -4.44
N PHE A 7 14.88 -17.77 -4.47
CA PHE A 7 14.54 -16.96 -5.63
C PHE A 7 15.68 -15.99 -5.95
N SER A 8 15.96 -15.78 -7.23
CA SER A 8 17.00 -14.84 -7.69
C SER A 8 16.33 -13.69 -8.42
N VAL A 9 16.64 -12.45 -8.00
CA VAL A 9 16.12 -11.22 -8.59
C VAL A 9 17.26 -10.27 -8.89
N SER A 10 17.11 -9.54 -9.99
CA SER A 10 17.95 -8.38 -10.28
C SER A 10 17.26 -7.13 -9.74
N LEU A 11 17.99 -6.38 -8.93
CA LEU A 11 17.57 -5.05 -8.46
C LEU A 11 18.41 -4.00 -9.17
N ASP A 12 17.86 -2.80 -9.35
CA ASP A 12 18.67 -1.65 -9.73
C ASP A 12 19.73 -1.38 -8.65
N ALA A 13 20.85 -0.80 -9.08
CA ALA A 13 22.01 -0.62 -8.22
C ALA A 13 21.71 0.27 -7.00
N GLU A 14 20.90 1.32 -7.17
CA GLU A 14 20.55 2.25 -6.10
C GLU A 14 19.65 1.59 -5.07
N LEU A 15 18.61 0.86 -5.48
CA LEU A 15 17.78 0.09 -4.55
C LEU A 15 18.58 -0.99 -3.83
N GLY A 16 19.48 -1.69 -4.53
CA GLY A 16 20.35 -2.68 -3.92
C GLY A 16 21.27 -2.07 -2.85
N LYS A 17 21.75 -0.84 -3.06
CA LYS A 17 22.55 -0.09 -2.08
C LYS A 17 21.69 0.35 -0.89
N ALA A 18 20.50 0.91 -1.14
CA ALA A 18 19.58 1.34 -0.09
C ALA A 18 19.17 0.16 0.80
N LEU A 19 18.86 -1.00 0.21
CA LEU A 19 18.52 -2.23 0.93
C LEU A 19 19.66 -2.70 1.85
N ARG A 20 20.91 -2.65 1.38
CA ARG A 20 22.08 -3.01 2.19
C ARG A 20 22.27 -2.06 3.36
N GLN A 21 22.17 -0.76 3.12
CA GLN A 21 22.30 0.26 4.16
C GLN A 21 21.21 0.13 5.22
N TYR A 22 19.97 -0.14 4.79
CA TYR A 22 18.86 -0.38 5.70
C TYR A 22 19.09 -1.62 6.57
N ALA A 23 19.46 -2.75 5.94
CA ALA A 23 19.72 -4.00 6.65
C ALA A 23 20.86 -3.83 7.68
N GLU A 24 21.94 -3.13 7.31
CA GLU A 24 23.04 -2.81 8.22
C GLU A 24 22.59 -1.93 9.38
N ALA A 25 21.82 -0.87 9.11
CA ALA A 25 21.31 0.04 10.14
C ALA A 25 20.36 -0.65 11.13
N GLN A 26 19.59 -1.65 10.68
CA GLN A 26 18.70 -2.44 11.52
C GLN A 26 19.38 -3.66 12.18
N GLY A 27 20.63 -3.97 11.82
CA GLY A 27 21.32 -5.19 12.28
C GLY A 27 20.67 -6.48 11.76
N GLU A 28 20.00 -6.41 10.60
CA GLU A 28 19.26 -7.52 10.00
C GLU A 28 19.97 -8.10 8.77
N GLN A 29 19.63 -9.34 8.43
CA GLN A 29 20.05 -9.93 7.15
C GLN A 29 19.19 -9.38 6.02
N ILE A 30 19.80 -9.12 4.86
CA ILE A 30 19.09 -8.67 3.64
C ILE A 30 17.90 -9.59 3.32
N SER A 31 18.05 -10.90 3.47
CA SER A 31 16.98 -11.87 3.24
C SER A 31 15.79 -11.67 4.18
N ALA A 32 16.03 -11.32 5.45
CA ALA A 32 14.96 -11.05 6.41
C ALA A 32 14.20 -9.78 6.05
N VAL A 33 14.93 -8.71 5.70
CA VAL A 33 14.34 -7.44 5.24
C VAL A 33 13.47 -7.66 4.00
N VAL A 34 13.99 -8.40 3.01
CA VAL A 34 13.24 -8.71 1.78
C VAL A 34 12.02 -9.58 2.07
N SER A 35 12.13 -10.58 2.93
CA SER A 35 10.99 -11.42 3.32
C SER A 35 9.89 -10.60 3.99
N GLN A 36 10.22 -9.77 4.98
CA GLN A 36 9.25 -8.91 5.65
C GLN A 36 8.58 -7.91 4.69
N ALA A 37 9.38 -7.27 3.83
CA ALA A 37 8.86 -6.32 2.84
C ALA A 37 7.91 -7.01 1.84
N LEU A 38 8.25 -8.23 1.40
CA LEU A 38 7.43 -9.01 0.49
C LEU A 38 6.14 -9.50 1.15
N GLU A 39 6.22 -9.99 2.40
CA GLU A 39 5.04 -10.38 3.19
C GLU A 39 4.08 -9.21 3.34
N LYS A 40 4.59 -8.05 3.76
CA LYS A 40 3.78 -6.83 3.88
C LYS A 40 3.15 -6.43 2.55
N TYR A 41 3.93 -6.39 1.48
CA TYR A 41 3.42 -6.03 0.16
C TYR A 41 2.30 -6.97 -0.30
N LEU A 42 2.48 -8.28 -0.14
CA LEU A 42 1.49 -9.26 -0.55
C LEU A 42 0.23 -9.21 0.32
N ASP A 43 0.38 -8.95 1.61
CA ASP A 43 -0.75 -8.78 2.53
C ASP A 43 -1.57 -7.53 2.17
N ASP A 44 -0.91 -6.37 2.01
CA ASP A 44 -1.55 -5.13 1.58
C ASP A 44 -2.30 -5.33 0.25
N ARG A 45 -1.69 -6.03 -0.73
CA ARG A 45 -2.32 -6.34 -2.02
C ARG A 45 -3.47 -7.34 -1.92
N ARG A 46 -3.48 -8.21 -0.92
CA ARG A 46 -4.60 -9.10 -0.62
C ARG A 46 -5.75 -8.28 -0.06
N VAL A 47 -5.50 -7.49 0.99
CA VAL A 47 -6.50 -6.64 1.64
C VAL A 47 -7.17 -5.70 0.64
N ILE A 48 -6.41 -5.04 -0.24
CA ILE A 48 -6.99 -4.16 -1.26
C ILE A 48 -7.92 -4.93 -2.20
N ARG A 49 -7.54 -6.13 -2.66
CA ARG A 49 -8.39 -6.94 -3.55
C ARG A 49 -9.67 -7.40 -2.85
N GLU A 50 -9.54 -7.86 -1.61
CA GLU A 50 -10.69 -8.29 -0.81
C GLU A 50 -11.63 -7.13 -0.53
N GLY A 51 -11.10 -5.94 -0.23
CA GLY A 51 -11.88 -4.73 -0.04
C GLY A 51 -12.62 -4.31 -1.31
N LEU A 52 -11.95 -4.29 -2.47
CA LEU A 52 -12.61 -3.97 -3.75
C LEU A 52 -13.74 -4.95 -4.08
N ARG A 53 -13.51 -6.24 -3.85
CA ARG A 53 -14.54 -7.26 -4.05
C ARG A 53 -15.72 -7.06 -3.10
N ALA A 54 -15.47 -6.78 -1.82
CA ALA A 54 -16.52 -6.53 -0.85
C ALA A 54 -17.33 -5.27 -1.21
N MET A 55 -16.69 -4.24 -1.77
CA MET A 55 -17.38 -3.05 -2.27
C MET A 55 -18.28 -3.38 -3.48
N GLU A 56 -17.78 -4.18 -4.42
CA GLU A 56 -18.57 -4.64 -5.57
C GLU A 56 -19.80 -5.44 -5.12
N GLU A 57 -19.62 -6.42 -4.22
CA GLU A 57 -20.71 -7.21 -3.64
C GLU A 57 -21.74 -6.30 -2.93
N TYR A 58 -21.28 -5.32 -2.15
CA TYR A 58 -22.16 -4.35 -1.48
C TYR A 58 -22.99 -3.52 -2.47
N PHE A 59 -22.37 -2.98 -3.54
CA PHE A 59 -23.08 -2.16 -4.51
C PHE A 59 -23.99 -2.97 -5.43
N ASP A 60 -23.69 -4.24 -5.68
CA ASP A 60 -24.60 -5.13 -6.39
C ASP A 60 -25.86 -5.44 -5.56
N GLU A 61 -25.72 -5.55 -4.23
CA GLU A 61 -26.85 -5.78 -3.32
C GLU A 61 -27.68 -4.52 -3.03
N HIS A 62 -27.03 -3.36 -2.91
CA HIS A 62 -27.66 -2.12 -2.43
C HIS A 62 -27.84 -1.04 -3.50
N GLY A 63 -27.27 -1.24 -4.69
CA GLY A 63 -27.25 -0.26 -5.77
C GLY A 63 -25.95 0.54 -5.78
N TRP A 64 -25.50 0.85 -7.00
CA TRP A 64 -24.32 1.67 -7.23
C TRP A 64 -24.59 3.15 -6.94
N PRO A 65 -23.61 3.91 -6.40
CA PRO A 65 -23.77 5.33 -6.12
C PRO A 65 -24.13 6.10 -7.38
N THR A 66 -25.10 6.99 -7.27
CA THR A 66 -25.50 7.91 -8.33
C THR A 66 -24.41 8.96 -8.59
N PRO A 67 -24.40 9.63 -9.76
CA PRO A 67 -23.44 10.69 -10.04
C PRO A 67 -23.46 11.82 -9.01
N ASP A 68 -24.63 12.17 -8.48
CA ASP A 68 -24.78 13.23 -7.47
C ASP A 68 -24.16 12.80 -6.12
N GLU A 69 -24.40 11.56 -5.69
CA GLU A 69 -23.78 11.00 -4.47
C GLU A 69 -22.25 10.90 -4.62
N GLN A 70 -21.75 10.56 -5.82
CA GLN A 70 -20.31 10.55 -6.09
C GLN A 70 -19.72 11.96 -6.04
N ALA A 71 -20.43 12.96 -6.56
CA ALA A 71 -19.99 14.36 -6.53
C ALA A 71 -19.97 14.91 -5.09
N GLU A 72 -20.97 14.58 -4.27
CA GLU A 72 -21.01 14.95 -2.86
C GLU A 72 -19.86 14.30 -2.07
N ALA A 73 -19.63 13.00 -2.27
CA ALA A 73 -18.52 12.30 -1.65
C ALA A 73 -17.16 12.88 -2.05
N GLN A 74 -16.97 13.23 -3.33
CA GLN A 74 -15.75 13.87 -3.81
C GLN A 74 -15.54 15.25 -3.17
N ALA A 75 -16.60 16.07 -3.07
CA ALA A 75 -16.53 17.37 -2.42
C ALA A 75 -16.12 17.26 -0.94
N TRP A 76 -16.64 16.25 -0.23
CA TRP A 76 -16.24 15.94 1.14
C TRP A 76 -14.77 15.55 1.27
N VAL A 77 -14.28 14.69 0.39
CA VAL A 77 -12.86 14.28 0.38
C VAL A 77 -11.96 15.49 0.09
N ASP A 78 -12.34 16.31 -0.89
CA ASP A 78 -11.57 17.51 -1.22
C ASP A 78 -11.54 18.50 -0.06
N ASP A 79 -12.66 18.71 0.63
CA ASP A 79 -12.74 19.55 1.84
C ASP A 79 -11.81 19.02 2.94
N LEU A 80 -11.93 17.74 3.29
CA LEU A 80 -11.14 17.07 4.33
C LEU A 80 -9.62 17.19 4.09
N PHE A 81 -9.18 17.06 2.83
CA PHE A 81 -7.76 17.13 2.45
C PHE A 81 -7.32 18.51 1.95
N SER A 82 -8.19 19.53 1.98
CA SER A 82 -7.82 20.90 1.63
C SER A 82 -7.08 21.60 2.78
N GLU A 83 -7.47 21.32 4.03
CA GLU A 83 -6.87 21.90 5.25
C GLU A 83 -5.46 21.31 5.52
N GLU A 84 -5.30 19.98 5.41
CA GLU A 84 -3.99 19.31 5.53
C GLU A 84 -2.95 19.80 4.50
N ARG A 85 -3.41 20.19 3.31
CA ARG A 85 -2.53 20.75 2.26
C ARG A 85 -2.11 22.20 2.55
N GLN A 86 -2.90 22.97 3.30
CA GLN A 86 -2.51 24.32 3.72
C GLN A 86 -1.45 24.29 4.83
N GLU A 87 -1.60 23.41 5.82
CA GLU A 87 -0.61 23.27 6.90
C GLU A 87 0.76 22.80 6.36
N ARG A 88 0.79 21.84 5.44
CA ARG A 88 2.03 21.36 4.80
C ARG A 88 2.73 22.37 3.88
N ARG A 89 2.02 23.40 3.39
CA ARG A 89 2.60 24.50 2.59
C ARG A 89 3.12 25.66 3.44
N SER A 90 2.79 25.67 4.74
CA SER A 90 3.09 26.76 5.67
C SER A 90 4.25 26.45 6.62
N ALA A 91 4.78 25.22 6.57
CA ALA A 91 5.94 24.71 7.31
C ALA A 91 7.14 24.53 6.36
#